data_AF-A0A0L0GZ60-F1
#
_entry.id   AF-A0A0L0GZ60-F1
#
_cell.length_a   1.000
_cell.length_b   1.000
_cell.length_c   1.000
_cell.angle_alpha   90.00
_cell.angle_beta   90.00
_cell.angle_gamma   90.00
#
_symmetry.space_group_name_H-M   'P 1'
#
loop_
_entity.id
_entity.type
_entity.pdbx_description
1 polymer ?
#
loop_
_entity_poly.entity_id
_entity_poly.type
_entity_poly.pdbx_seq_one_letter_code
_entity_poly.pdbx_strand_id
1 'polypeptide(L)'
;MANHRIAPELRERAIMHLMPPYNWSLRQVADDIGVGIATVHGWRKQLEIEGLIIRKVEPGAEHSAEQIFTILLETASLSEHELSEYCRKNGLYPEHIAEWKQNCLTANQPKHRQLVDEQRATRTEKSRIRALEKELRRKDKALAEMAALLVLQEKLSALRDNEEDD
;
A
#
# COMPACT_ATOMS: atom_id res chain seq x y z
N MET A 1 -2.31 31.75 25.91
CA MET A 1 -1.53 31.52 24.68
C MET A 1 -1.58 32.81 23.87
N ALA A 2 -0.49 33.57 23.88
CA ALA A 2 -0.46 34.90 23.31
C ALA A 2 -0.55 34.82 21.77
N ASN A 3 -1.63 35.36 21.21
CA ASN A 3 -1.71 35.73 19.80
C ASN A 3 -0.66 36.82 19.56
N HIS A 4 0.58 36.42 19.29
CA HIS A 4 1.58 37.34 18.75
C HIS A 4 1.06 37.77 17.37
N ARG A 5 0.60 39.02 17.28
CA ARG A 5 0.45 39.71 15.99
C ARG A 5 1.82 39.65 15.33
N ILE A 6 1.98 38.76 14.37
CA ILE A 6 3.22 38.63 13.63
C ILE A 6 3.41 39.94 12.87
N ALA A 7 4.56 40.57 13.04
CA ALA A 7 4.89 41.80 12.34
C ALA A 7 4.83 41.55 10.82
N PRO A 8 4.22 42.45 10.03
CA PRO A 8 4.06 42.27 8.59
C PRO A 8 5.41 42.08 7.88
N GLU A 9 6.46 42.76 8.37
CA GLU A 9 7.83 42.67 7.86
C GLU A 9 8.42 41.24 7.94
N LEU A 10 8.12 40.51 9.02
CA LEU A 10 8.59 39.14 9.19
C LEU A 10 7.89 38.20 8.20
N ARG A 11 6.62 38.46 7.90
CA ARG A 11 5.86 37.69 6.90
C ARG A 11 6.40 37.93 5.50
N GLU A 12 6.71 39.16 5.13
CA GLU A 12 7.29 39.49 3.82
C GLU A 12 8.65 38.81 3.62
N ARG A 13 9.50 38.83 4.64
CA ARG A 13 10.79 38.11 4.61
C ARG A 13 10.59 36.60 4.48
N ALA A 14 9.62 36.02 5.19
CA ALA A 14 9.28 34.60 5.06
C ALA A 14 8.87 34.24 3.62
N ILE A 15 8.03 35.09 3.02
CA ILE A 15 7.54 34.92 1.65
C ILE A 15 8.71 34.98 0.66
N MET A 16 9.64 35.93 0.82
CA MET A 16 10.84 36.02 -0.01
C MET A 16 11.70 34.75 0.04
N HIS A 17 11.88 34.15 1.23
CA HIS A 17 12.64 32.91 1.39
C HIS A 17 11.92 31.67 0.85
N LEU A 18 10.58 31.65 0.88
CA LEU A 18 9.76 30.55 0.36
C LEU A 18 9.68 30.53 -1.18
N MET A 19 9.90 31.66 -1.83
CA MET A 19 9.84 31.80 -3.29
C MET A 19 11.21 31.61 -3.96
N PRO A 20 11.23 31.36 -5.29
CA PRO A 20 12.46 31.42 -6.07
C PRO A 20 13.12 32.81 -5.94
N PRO A 21 14.47 32.90 -5.85
CA PRO A 21 15.46 31.84 -6.09
C PRO A 21 15.79 30.98 -4.86
N TYR A 22 15.36 31.35 -3.66
CA TYR A 22 15.84 30.74 -2.42
C TYR A 22 15.20 29.38 -2.14
N ASN A 23 13.89 29.23 -2.35
CA ASN A 23 13.15 27.97 -2.17
C ASN A 23 13.44 27.25 -0.83
N TRP A 24 13.53 28.00 0.27
CA TRP A 24 13.85 27.44 1.58
C TRP A 24 12.76 26.48 2.08
N SER A 25 13.17 25.48 2.86
CA SER A 25 12.23 24.57 3.51
C SER A 25 11.44 25.27 4.61
N LEU A 26 10.23 24.76 4.91
CA LEU A 26 9.39 25.28 5.98
C LEU A 26 10.10 25.37 7.33
N ARG A 27 11.02 24.43 7.61
CA ARG A 27 11.82 24.41 8.85
C ARG A 27 12.87 25.53 8.86
N GLN A 28 13.61 25.70 7.77
CA GLN A 28 14.61 26.78 7.66
C GLN A 28 13.98 28.16 7.83
N VAL A 29 12.81 28.39 7.25
CA VAL A 29 12.09 29.65 7.39
C VAL A 29 11.52 29.83 8.81
N ALA A 30 11.04 28.75 9.43
CA ALA A 30 10.58 28.77 10.82
C ALA A 30 11.72 29.11 11.80
N ASP A 31 12.90 28.54 11.59
CA ASP A 31 14.08 28.73 12.45
C ASP A 31 14.69 30.13 12.27
N ASP A 32 14.77 30.67 11.04
CA ASP A 32 15.30 32.03 10.78
C ASP A 32 14.42 33.13 11.37
N ILE A 33 13.10 32.95 11.32
CA ILE A 33 12.12 33.97 11.70
C ILE A 33 11.63 33.76 13.15
N GLY A 34 11.90 32.60 13.74
CA GLY A 34 11.48 32.26 15.11
C GLY A 34 9.97 32.03 15.24
N VAL A 35 9.31 31.55 14.17
CA VAL A 35 7.87 31.26 14.14
C VAL A 35 7.59 29.77 14.06
N GLY A 36 6.43 29.33 14.55
CA GLY A 36 6.03 27.93 14.43
C GLY A 36 5.88 27.48 12.98
N ILE A 37 6.30 26.24 12.68
CA ILE A 37 6.21 25.63 11.34
C ILE A 37 4.79 25.70 10.77
N ALA A 38 3.76 25.59 11.61
CA ALA A 38 2.36 25.68 11.21
C ALA A 38 2.00 27.06 10.60
N THR A 39 2.60 28.14 11.09
CA THR A 39 2.41 29.49 10.57
C THR A 39 3.04 29.64 9.19
N VAL A 40 4.27 29.16 9.02
CA VAL A 40 4.98 29.16 7.73
C VAL A 40 4.23 28.32 6.70
N HIS A 41 3.68 27.17 7.12
CA HIS A 41 2.81 26.35 6.29
C HIS A 41 1.56 27.10 5.84
N GLY A 42 0.93 27.89 6.73
CA GLY A 42 -0.19 28.76 6.39
C GLY A 42 0.16 29.79 5.31
N TRP A 43 1.34 30.42 5.42
CA TRP A 43 1.83 31.36 4.40
C TRP A 43 2.14 30.68 3.07
N ARG A 44 2.77 29.51 3.08
CA ARG A 44 3.00 28.71 1.87
C ARG A 44 1.67 28.40 1.17
N LYS A 45 0.67 27.95 1.93
CA LYS A 45 -0.65 27.64 1.38
C LYS A 45 -1.32 28.86 0.75
N GLN A 46 -1.14 30.06 1.33
CA GLN A 46 -1.62 31.30 0.71
C GLN A 46 -0.90 31.60 -0.60
N LEU A 47 0.43 31.47 -0.65
CA LEU A 47 1.20 31.64 -1.89
C LEU A 47 0.84 30.61 -2.97
N GLU A 48 0.48 29.38 -2.57
CA GLU A 48 -0.04 28.35 -3.48
C GLU A 48 -1.41 28.73 -4.05
N ILE A 49 -2.31 29.28 -3.23
CA ILE A 49 -3.63 29.77 -3.68
C ILE A 49 -3.49 30.97 -4.61
N GLU A 50 -2.54 31.87 -4.32
CA GLU A 50 -2.22 33.04 -5.15
C GLU A 50 -1.44 32.67 -6.42
N GLY A 51 -1.03 31.41 -6.58
CA GLY A 51 -0.31 30.91 -7.76
C GLY A 51 1.15 31.38 -7.87
N LEU A 52 1.70 31.96 -6.80
CA LEU A 52 3.09 32.47 -6.77
C LEU A 52 4.12 31.37 -6.59
N ILE A 53 3.70 30.22 -6.04
CA ILE A 53 4.53 29.02 -5.92
C ILE A 53 3.78 27.80 -6.44
N ILE A 54 4.50 26.93 -7.14
CA ILE A 54 3.97 25.66 -7.60
C ILE A 54 3.84 24.74 -6.38
N ARG A 55 2.65 24.18 -6.18
CA ARG A 55 2.42 23.14 -5.18
C ARG A 55 3.40 22.01 -5.46
N LYS A 56 4.29 21.72 -4.51
CA LYS A 56 5.08 20.49 -4.55
C LYS A 56 4.07 19.37 -4.34
N VAL A 57 3.61 18.75 -5.42
CA VAL A 57 2.79 17.55 -5.34
C VAL A 57 3.63 16.54 -4.58
N GLU A 58 3.18 16.16 -3.39
CA GLU A 58 3.83 15.12 -2.62
C GLU A 58 3.90 13.87 -3.51
N PRO A 59 5.08 13.24 -3.65
CA PRO A 59 5.22 12.01 -4.42
C PRO A 59 4.41 10.93 -3.69
N GLY A 60 3.20 10.67 -4.18
CA GLY A 60 2.23 9.81 -3.49
C GLY A 60 0.76 10.19 -3.67
N ALA A 61 0.43 11.25 -4.42
CA ALA A 61 -0.94 11.38 -4.94
C ALA A 61 -1.18 10.22 -5.93
N GLU A 62 -1.79 9.13 -5.44
CA GLU A 62 -2.14 7.96 -6.24
C GLU A 62 -2.93 8.41 -7.47
N HIS A 63 -2.35 8.28 -8.66
CA HIS A 63 -3.04 8.56 -9.90
C HIS A 63 -4.13 7.50 -10.10
N SER A 64 -5.35 7.92 -10.43
CA SER A 64 -6.40 6.97 -10.77
C SER A 64 -6.03 6.19 -12.05
N ALA A 65 -6.57 4.99 -12.23
CA ALA A 65 -6.32 4.20 -13.44
C ALA A 65 -6.69 4.98 -14.73
N GLU A 66 -7.75 5.79 -14.68
CA GLU A 66 -8.18 6.67 -15.78
C GLU A 66 -7.16 7.80 -16.06
N GLN A 67 -6.59 8.40 -15.00
CA GLN A 67 -5.55 9.42 -15.14
C GLN A 67 -4.28 8.82 -15.73
N ILE A 68 -3.84 7.66 -15.22
CA ILE A 68 -2.67 6.95 -15.75
C ILE A 68 -2.88 6.64 -17.24
N PHE A 69 -4.06 6.15 -17.61
CA PHE A 69 -4.38 5.85 -19.00
C PHE A 69 -4.35 7.11 -19.89
N THR A 70 -4.92 8.22 -19.42
CA THR A 70 -4.91 9.50 -20.14
C THR A 70 -3.48 10.00 -20.35
N ILE A 71 -2.65 10.00 -19.30
CA ILE A 71 -1.24 10.39 -19.37
C ILE A 71 -0.49 9.49 -20.35
N LEU A 72 -0.72 8.18 -20.31
CA LEU A 72 -0.09 7.23 -21.24
C LEU A 72 -0.47 7.49 -22.69
N LEU A 73 -1.72 7.89 -22.95
CA LEU A 73 -2.20 8.21 -24.29
C LEU A 73 -1.57 9.52 -24.81
N GLU A 74 -1.52 10.56 -23.97
CA GLU A 74 -0.90 11.84 -24.31
C GLU A 74 0.60 11.71 -24.54
N THR A 75 1.28 10.89 -23.74
CA THR A 75 2.73 10.66 -23.82
C THR A 75 3.13 9.57 -24.81
N ALA A 76 2.17 9.01 -25.56
CA ALA A 76 2.45 7.98 -26.56
C ALA A 76 3.15 8.54 -27.82
N SER A 77 2.82 9.77 -28.22
CA SER A 77 3.36 10.42 -29.41
C SER A 77 4.51 11.39 -29.15
N LEU A 78 4.85 11.63 -27.88
CA LEU A 78 5.89 12.59 -27.49
C LEU A 78 7.30 11.99 -27.64
N SER A 79 8.24 12.82 -28.09
CA SER A 79 9.67 12.51 -28.03
C SER A 79 10.21 12.53 -26.59
N GLU A 80 11.42 12.02 -26.36
CA GLU A 80 12.04 11.98 -25.02
C GLU A 80 12.21 13.39 -24.40
N HIS A 81 12.49 14.39 -25.25
CA HIS A 81 12.58 15.79 -24.82
C HIS A 81 11.23 16.34 -24.39
N GLU A 82 10.19 16.13 -25.20
CA GLU A 82 8.83 16.60 -24.91
C GLU A 82 8.22 15.86 -23.71
N LEU A 83 8.54 14.58 -23.54
CA LEU A 83 8.15 13.80 -22.37
C LEU A 83 8.79 14.37 -21.10
N SER A 84 10.06 14.77 -21.17
CA SER A 84 10.75 15.42 -20.04
C SER A 84 10.12 16.77 -19.67
N GLU A 85 9.70 17.57 -20.66
CA GLU A 85 8.98 18.82 -20.42
C GLU A 85 7.57 18.58 -19.84
N TYR A 86 6.85 17.61 -20.38
CA TYR A 86 5.53 17.21 -19.90
C TYR A 86 5.60 16.74 -18.44
N CYS A 87 6.61 15.93 -18.11
CA CYS A 87 6.88 15.47 -16.75
C CYS A 87 7.09 16.65 -15.78
N ARG A 88 7.91 17.64 -16.16
CA ARG A 88 8.14 18.84 -15.35
C ARG A 88 6.88 19.66 -15.13
N LYS A 89 6.03 19.80 -16.16
CA LYS A 89 4.76 20.55 -16.08
C LYS A 89 3.72 19.87 -15.19
N ASN A 90 3.63 18.54 -15.26
CA ASN A 90 2.62 17.76 -14.55
C ASN A 90 3.09 17.19 -13.20
N GLY A 91 4.34 17.46 -12.80
CA GLY A 91 4.91 16.92 -11.55
C GLY A 91 5.13 15.41 -11.59
N LEU A 92 5.40 14.87 -12.78
CA LEU A 92 5.63 13.44 -13.02
C LEU A 92 7.12 13.17 -13.25
N TYR A 93 7.51 11.92 -13.07
CA TYR A 93 8.84 11.43 -13.41
C TYR A 93 8.74 10.50 -14.64
N PRO A 94 9.71 10.57 -15.57
CA PRO A 94 9.72 9.71 -16.76
C PRO A 94 9.75 8.21 -16.40
N GLU A 95 10.38 7.85 -15.28
CA GLU A 95 10.37 6.48 -14.75
C GLU A 95 8.94 5.96 -14.47
N HIS A 96 8.04 6.79 -13.93
CA HIS A 96 6.66 6.40 -13.65
C HIS A 96 5.90 6.06 -14.95
N ILE A 97 6.10 6.86 -16.00
CA ILE A 97 5.47 6.63 -17.30
C ILE A 97 5.98 5.32 -17.90
N ALA A 98 7.29 5.07 -17.81
CA ALA A 98 7.89 3.82 -18.29
C ALA A 98 7.35 2.60 -17.53
N GLU A 99 7.24 2.69 -16.20
CA GLU A 99 6.66 1.65 -15.36
C GLU A 99 5.20 1.38 -15.72
N TRP A 100 4.38 2.42 -15.89
CA TRP A 100 2.98 2.26 -16.29
C TRP A 100 2.85 1.63 -17.69
N LYS A 101 3.69 2.02 -18.65
CA LYS A 101 3.75 1.37 -19.98
C LYS A 101 4.04 -0.13 -19.84
N GLN A 102 5.05 -0.48 -19.04
CA GLN A 102 5.45 -1.87 -18.83
C GLN A 102 4.35 -2.69 -18.14
N ASN A 103 3.68 -2.09 -17.15
CA ASN A 103 2.57 -2.72 -16.44
C ASN A 103 1.37 -2.96 -17.39
N CYS A 104 1.04 -1.99 -18.25
CA CYS A 104 0.00 -2.18 -19.27
C CYS A 104 0.34 -3.30 -20.26
N LEU A 105 1.59 -3.36 -20.72
CA LEU A 105 2.04 -4.44 -21.61
C LEU A 105 1.98 -5.80 -20.93
N THR A 106 2.46 -5.88 -19.69
CA THR A 106 2.47 -7.13 -18.90
C THR A 106 1.05 -7.62 -18.57
N ALA A 107 0.13 -6.69 -18.29
CA ALA A 107 -1.28 -7.02 -18.04
C ALA A 107 -1.97 -7.57 -19.30
N ASN A 108 -1.65 -7.02 -20.47
CA ASN A 108 -2.24 -7.41 -21.75
C ASN A 108 -1.50 -8.55 -22.47
N GLN A 109 -0.40 -9.06 -21.91
CA GLN A 109 0.24 -10.26 -22.44
C GLN A 109 -0.74 -11.45 -22.40
N PRO A 110 -0.87 -12.23 -23.50
CA PRO A 110 -1.83 -13.32 -23.57
C PRO A 110 -1.44 -14.44 -22.61
N LYS A 111 -2.00 -14.43 -21.39
CA LYS A 111 -1.82 -15.46 -20.35
C LYS A 111 -2.59 -16.75 -20.61
N HIS A 112 -3.07 -16.99 -21.83
CA HIS A 112 -3.98 -18.10 -22.13
C HIS A 112 -3.41 -19.47 -21.74
N ARG A 113 -2.09 -19.66 -21.86
CA ARG A 113 -1.43 -20.90 -21.42
C ARG A 113 -1.28 -20.98 -19.89
N GLN A 114 -0.88 -19.87 -19.26
CA GLN A 114 -0.68 -19.77 -17.81
C GLN A 114 -1.99 -20.00 -17.05
N LEU A 115 -3.10 -19.38 -17.48
CA LEU A 115 -4.41 -19.54 -16.84
C LEU A 115 -4.93 -20.97 -16.90
N VAL A 116 -4.70 -21.68 -18.01
CA VAL A 116 -5.12 -23.09 -18.15
C VAL A 116 -4.30 -23.99 -17.23
N ASP A 117 -2.99 -23.77 -17.15
CA ASP A 117 -2.09 -24.54 -16.31
C ASP A 117 -2.34 -24.26 -14.81
N GLU A 118 -2.59 -23.01 -14.43
CA GLU A 118 -2.99 -22.61 -13.07
C GLU A 118 -4.33 -23.24 -12.66
N GLN A 119 -5.33 -23.26 -13.56
CA GLN A 119 -6.61 -23.90 -13.28
C GLN A 119 -6.46 -25.42 -13.10
N ARG A 120 -5.60 -26.07 -13.90
CA ARG A 120 -5.29 -27.50 -13.76
C ARG A 120 -4.60 -27.79 -12.43
N ALA A 121 -3.58 -27.01 -12.07
CA ALA A 121 -2.87 -27.11 -10.80
C ALA A 121 -3.83 -26.96 -9.61
N THR A 122 -4.68 -25.93 -9.64
CA THR A 122 -5.69 -25.67 -8.61
C THR A 122 -6.68 -26.84 -8.47
N ARG A 123 -7.09 -27.47 -9.58
CA ARG A 123 -7.97 -28.66 -9.52
C ARG A 123 -7.27 -29.87 -8.91
N THR A 124 -6.02 -30.12 -9.29
CA THR A 124 -5.25 -31.24 -8.71
C THR A 124 -5.01 -31.05 -7.23
N GLU A 125 -4.73 -29.82 -6.80
CA GLU A 125 -4.51 -29.48 -5.40
C GLU A 125 -5.80 -29.63 -4.57
N LYS A 126 -6.93 -29.11 -5.07
CA LYS A 126 -8.24 -29.32 -4.43
C LYS A 126 -8.61 -30.80 -4.30
N SER A 127 -8.29 -31.62 -5.31
CA SER A 127 -8.49 -33.07 -5.23
C SER A 127 -7.61 -33.71 -4.17
N ARG A 128 -6.34 -33.28 -4.06
CA ARG A 128 -5.41 -33.77 -3.04
C ARG A 128 -5.86 -33.40 -1.64
N ILE A 129 -6.30 -32.17 -1.42
CA ILE A 129 -6.86 -31.70 -0.14
C ILE A 129 -8.04 -32.58 0.28
N ARG A 130 -9.01 -32.81 -0.61
CA ARG A 130 -10.17 -33.67 -0.31
C ARG A 130 -9.78 -35.11 0.03
N ALA A 131 -8.78 -35.66 -0.66
CA ALA A 131 -8.28 -37.00 -0.38
C ALA A 131 -7.64 -37.07 1.02
N LEU A 132 -6.79 -36.09 1.34
CA LEU A 132 -6.14 -35.98 2.65
C LEU A 132 -7.15 -35.77 3.78
N GLU A 133 -8.15 -34.92 3.60
CA GLU A 133 -9.23 -34.72 4.58
C GLU A 133 -10.04 -36.00 4.85
N LYS A 134 -10.20 -36.85 3.83
CA LYS A 134 -10.89 -38.14 3.99
C LYS A 134 -10.05 -39.14 4.76
N GLU A 135 -8.74 -39.18 4.48
CA GLU A 135 -7.81 -40.02 5.24
C GLU A 135 -7.70 -39.56 6.69
N LEU A 136 -7.65 -38.25 6.94
CA LEU A 136 -7.65 -37.66 8.27
C LEU A 136 -8.89 -38.12 9.06
N ARG A 137 -10.10 -37.93 8.49
CA ARG A 137 -11.36 -38.36 9.11
C ARG A 137 -11.41 -39.86 9.44
N ARG A 138 -10.84 -40.71 8.58
CA ARG A 138 -10.76 -42.16 8.84
C ARG A 138 -9.84 -42.47 10.01
N LYS A 139 -8.68 -41.80 10.08
CA LYS A 139 -7.71 -41.96 11.17
C LYS A 139 -8.28 -41.44 12.49
N ASP A 140 -8.94 -40.28 12.48
CA ASP A 140 -9.58 -39.72 13.68
C ASP A 140 -10.70 -40.62 14.22
N LYS A 141 -11.49 -41.24 13.33
CA LYS A 141 -12.51 -42.23 13.73
C LYS A 141 -11.89 -43.45 14.40
N ALA A 142 -10.82 -44.01 13.81
CA ALA A 142 -10.12 -45.16 14.39
C ALA A 142 -9.47 -44.81 15.75
N LEU A 143 -8.89 -43.60 15.87
CA LEU A 143 -8.35 -43.10 17.12
C LEU A 143 -9.44 -42.92 18.19
N ALA A 144 -10.61 -42.39 17.81
CA ALA A 144 -11.74 -42.24 18.73
C ALA A 144 -12.30 -43.59 19.18
N GLU A 145 -12.40 -44.57 18.28
CA GLU A 145 -12.81 -45.94 18.62
C GLU A 145 -11.81 -46.59 19.59
N MET A 146 -10.50 -46.41 19.36
CA MET A 146 -9.47 -46.91 20.28
C MET A 146 -9.54 -46.23 21.66
N ALA A 147 -9.72 -44.90 21.70
CA ALA A 147 -9.89 -44.17 22.95
C ALA A 147 -11.14 -44.65 23.72
N ALA A 148 -12.25 -44.91 23.04
CA ALA A 148 -13.45 -45.45 23.66
C ALA A 148 -13.23 -46.85 24.26
N LEU A 149 -12.49 -47.72 23.56
CA LEU A 149 -12.12 -49.04 24.09
C LEU A 149 -11.25 -48.95 25.34
N LEU A 150 -10.26 -48.05 25.36
CA LEU A 150 -9.42 -47.82 26.54
C LEU A 150 -10.24 -47.34 27.75
N VAL A 151 -11.16 -46.40 27.55
CA VAL A 151 -12.06 -45.92 28.61
C VAL A 151 -12.98 -47.03 29.13
N LEU A 152 -13.48 -47.90 28.25
CA LEU A 152 -14.29 -49.04 28.68
C LEU A 152 -13.48 -50.08 29.46
N GLN A 153 -12.23 -50.32 29.07
CA GLN A 153 -11.32 -51.20 29.83
C GLN A 153 -11.04 -50.64 31.23
N GLU A 154 -10.77 -49.35 31.35
CA GLU A 154 -10.54 -48.68 32.64
C GLU A 154 -11.78 -48.73 33.55
N LYS A 155 -12.97 -48.51 32.99
CA LYS A 155 -14.21 -48.64 33.77
C LYS A 155 -14.46 -50.07 34.25
N LEU A 156 -14.12 -51.07 33.43
CA LEU A 156 -14.30 -52.47 33.77
C LEU A 156 -13.29 -52.94 34.82
N SER A 157 -12.03 -52.48 34.77
CA SER A 157 -11.07 -52.73 35.85
C SER A 157 -11.54 -52.09 37.16
N ALA A 158 -11.98 -50.83 37.12
CA ALA A 158 -12.48 -50.15 38.31
C ALA A 158 -13.68 -50.87 38.94
N LEU A 159 -14.62 -51.41 38.15
CA LEU A 159 -15.74 -52.19 38.69
C LEU A 159 -15.28 -53.49 39.37
N ARG A 160 -14.31 -54.20 38.79
CA ARG A 160 -13.75 -55.42 39.38
C ARG A 160 -13.00 -55.15 40.68
N ASP A 161 -12.21 -54.09 40.71
CA ASP A 161 -11.44 -53.70 41.90
C ASP A 161 -12.39 -53.35 43.06
N ASN A 162 -13.55 -52.72 42.78
CA ASN A 162 -14.56 -52.43 43.79
C ASN A 162 -15.34 -53.67 44.27
N GLU A 163 -15.41 -54.77 43.50
CA GLU A 163 -16.04 -56.03 43.93
C GLU A 163 -15.11 -56.87 44.82
N GLU A 164 -13.79 -56.64 44.77
CA GLU A 164 -12.79 -57.35 45.59
C GLU A 164 -12.56 -56.70 46.97
N ASP A 165 -13.01 -55.45 47.16
CA ASP A 165 -12.88 -54.68 48.40
C ASP A 165 -14.14 -54.69 49.30
N ASP A 166 -15.22 -55.38 48.90
CA ASP A 166 -16.44 -55.68 49.70
C ASP A 166 -16.41 -57.12 50.29
#